data_AF-V6EY83-F1
#
_entry.id   AF-V6EY83-F1
#
_cell.length_a   1.000
_cell.length_b   1.000
_cell.length_c   1.000
_cell.angle_alpha   90.00
_cell.angle_beta   90.00
_cell.angle_gamma   90.00
#
_symmetry.space_group_name_H-M   'P 1'
#
loop_
_entity.id
_entity.type
_entity.pdbx_description
1 polymer ?
#
loop_
_entity_poly.entity_id
_entity_poly.type
_entity_poly.pdbx_seq_one_letter_code
_entity_poly.pdbx_strand_id
1 'polypeptide(L)'
;MRIIAVMMMGVLGLALAGCGPIYETQYAYTPAVTAEGRVCTSQCENTRNACTQNCDYSAQLKKRECEDDARDDARAKYNQYVREQRRNNAPIKYDESHFLKTYQCSTSSSACRNECVQTSNRCWQLCGGKVTSKQVCTAFCDKPDSAARASSNTYPDGLSASGKEAFGKYLKAAGHKAWASAADGSYGWRSGRSSAADAEKAALAACEEHADDCRTIVINDEWVD
;
A
#
# COMPACT_ATOMS: atom_id res chain seq x y z
N MET A 1 -0.01 41.31 -10.50
CA MET A 1 0.44 40.02 -11.07
C MET A 1 1.69 39.49 -10.36
N ARG A 2 1.64 39.23 -9.05
CA ARG A 2 2.76 38.62 -8.28
C ARG A 2 2.29 37.66 -7.17
N ILE A 3 1.02 37.24 -7.18
CA ILE A 3 0.42 36.42 -6.11
C ILE A 3 -0.06 35.05 -6.62
N ILE A 4 -0.24 34.88 -7.94
CA ILE A 4 -0.77 33.62 -8.51
C ILE A 4 0.31 32.52 -8.60
N ALA A 5 1.60 32.86 -8.60
CA ALA A 5 2.69 31.89 -8.74
C ALA A 5 2.96 31.04 -7.47
N VAL A 6 2.43 31.43 -6.31
CA VAL A 6 2.72 30.74 -5.03
C VAL A 6 1.72 29.61 -4.75
N MET A 7 0.52 29.62 -5.34
CA MET A 7 -0.49 28.58 -5.10
C MET A 7 -0.26 27.27 -5.87
N MET A 8 0.52 27.26 -6.96
CA MET A 8 0.83 26.00 -7.68
C MET A 8 2.03 25.22 -7.09
N MET A 9 2.77 25.81 -6.14
CA MET A 9 3.92 25.17 -5.49
C MET A 9 3.59 24.54 -4.12
N GLY A 10 2.30 24.50 -3.75
CA GLY A 10 1.83 23.87 -2.51
C GLY A 10 1.21 22.48 -2.69
N VAL A 11 0.90 22.06 -3.93
CA VAL A 11 0.22 20.78 -4.21
C VAL A 11 1.20 19.66 -4.59
N LEU A 12 2.45 20.00 -4.93
CA LEU A 12 3.48 19.03 -5.37
C LEU A 12 4.30 18.40 -4.24
N GLY A 13 3.90 18.58 -2.97
CA GLY A 13 4.60 18.06 -1.79
C GLY A 13 3.93 16.85 -1.11
N LEU A 14 2.74 16.42 -1.56
CA LEU A 14 1.93 15.38 -0.89
C LEU A 14 1.96 14.00 -1.58
N ALA A 15 3.02 13.64 -2.31
CA ALA A 15 3.06 12.41 -3.11
C ALA A 15 4.23 11.46 -2.82
N LEU A 16 4.77 11.43 -1.60
CA LEU A 16 5.79 10.43 -1.20
C LEU A 16 5.41 9.62 0.06
N ALA A 17 4.12 9.54 0.39
CA ALA A 17 3.62 8.54 1.33
C ALA A 17 3.25 7.26 0.54
N GLY A 18 4.21 6.41 0.19
CA GLY A 18 3.93 5.25 -0.64
C GLY A 18 5.00 4.17 -0.68
N CYS A 19 5.61 3.84 0.47
CA CYS A 19 6.49 2.67 0.60
C CYS A 19 6.14 1.84 1.85
N GLY A 20 4.88 1.83 2.26
CA GLY A 20 4.36 0.94 3.30
C GLY A 20 3.71 -0.32 2.72
N PRO A 21 3.44 -1.33 3.55
CA PRO A 21 2.64 -2.48 3.15
C PRO A 21 1.26 -2.04 2.65
N ILE A 22 0.80 -2.73 1.61
CA ILE A 22 -0.53 -2.58 1.03
C ILE A 22 -1.42 -3.66 1.64
N TYR A 23 -2.45 -3.22 2.35
CA TYR A 23 -3.46 -4.09 2.93
C TYR A 23 -4.71 -4.13 2.06
N GLU A 24 -5.27 -5.32 1.91
CA GLU A 24 -6.54 -5.57 1.25
C GLU A 24 -7.51 -6.22 2.25
N THR A 25 -8.78 -5.81 2.19
CA THR A 25 -9.82 -6.43 3.00
C THR A 25 -10.22 -7.76 2.37
N GLN A 26 -9.87 -8.87 3.03
CA GLN A 26 -10.30 -10.20 2.63
C GLN A 26 -11.37 -10.72 3.58
N TYR A 27 -12.30 -11.51 3.05
CA TYR A 27 -13.38 -12.11 3.82
C TYR A 27 -13.12 -13.60 4.03
N ALA A 28 -13.23 -14.05 5.28
CA ALA A 28 -13.27 -15.44 5.64
C ALA A 28 -14.73 -15.86 5.87
N TYR A 29 -15.07 -17.05 5.35
CA TYR A 29 -16.43 -17.58 5.34
C TYR A 29 -16.49 -18.88 6.14
N THR A 30 -17.37 -18.93 7.15
CA THR A 30 -17.61 -20.14 7.94
C THR A 30 -19.02 -20.68 7.63
N PRO A 31 -19.15 -21.91 7.11
CA PRO A 31 -20.44 -22.46 6.70
C PRO A 31 -21.38 -22.63 7.90
N ALA A 32 -22.68 -22.70 7.62
CA ALA A 32 -23.69 -22.88 8.65
C ALA A 32 -23.57 -24.27 9.32
N VAL A 33 -24.04 -24.37 10.57
CA VAL A 33 -23.98 -25.62 11.36
C VAL A 33 -25.05 -26.63 10.92
N THR A 34 -26.17 -26.16 10.35
CA THR A 34 -27.25 -27.02 9.85
C THR A 34 -26.94 -27.59 8.48
N ALA A 35 -27.51 -28.75 8.14
CA ALA A 35 -27.31 -29.37 6.83
C ALA A 35 -27.85 -28.50 5.70
N GLU A 36 -29.03 -27.92 5.90
CA GLU A 36 -29.70 -27.02 4.97
C GLU A 36 -28.87 -25.73 4.76
N GLY A 37 -28.32 -25.18 5.85
CA GLY A 37 -27.49 -23.98 5.78
C GLY A 37 -26.15 -24.21 5.07
N ARG A 38 -25.55 -25.42 5.18
CA ARG A 38 -24.35 -25.78 4.40
C ARG A 38 -24.63 -25.79 2.90
N VAL A 39 -25.77 -26.35 2.50
CA VAL A 39 -26.19 -26.34 1.09
C VAL A 39 -26.42 -24.90 0.61
N CYS A 40 -27.11 -24.08 1.41
CA CYS A 40 -27.36 -22.66 1.12
C CYS A 40 -26.05 -21.86 0.94
N THR A 41 -25.10 -21.99 1.88
CA THR A 41 -23.81 -21.29 1.81
C THR A 41 -22.95 -21.74 0.62
N SER A 42 -23.01 -23.01 0.21
CA SER A 42 -22.37 -23.49 -1.01
C SER A 42 -22.96 -22.85 -2.29
N GLN A 43 -24.28 -22.62 -2.33
CA GLN A 43 -24.91 -21.91 -3.45
C GLN A 43 -24.49 -20.43 -3.52
N CYS A 44 -24.33 -19.77 -2.37
CA CYS A 44 -23.80 -18.40 -2.32
C CYS A 44 -22.40 -18.33 -2.91
N GLU A 45 -21.53 -19.29 -2.59
CA GLU A 45 -20.16 -19.35 -3.13
C GLU A 45 -20.16 -19.54 -4.65
N ASN A 46 -20.96 -20.48 -5.17
CA ASN A 46 -21.07 -20.70 -6.61
C ASN A 46 -21.57 -19.45 -7.33
N THR A 47 -22.56 -18.77 -6.76
CA THR A 47 -23.12 -17.53 -7.32
C THR A 47 -22.08 -16.41 -7.34
N ARG A 48 -21.30 -16.27 -6.27
CA ARG A 48 -20.20 -15.30 -6.21
C ARG A 48 -19.17 -15.57 -7.29
N ASN A 49 -18.74 -16.84 -7.44
CA ASN A 49 -17.73 -17.22 -8.41
C ASN A 49 -18.21 -16.99 -9.86
N ALA A 50 -19.47 -17.29 -10.16
CA ALA A 50 -20.06 -16.97 -11.46
C ALA A 50 -20.14 -15.45 -11.71
N CYS A 51 -20.51 -14.67 -10.68
CA CYS A 51 -20.57 -13.22 -10.76
C CYS A 51 -19.19 -12.61 -11.07
N THR A 52 -18.14 -13.03 -10.36
CA THR A 52 -16.79 -12.51 -10.58
C THR A 52 -16.24 -12.88 -11.96
N GLN A 53 -16.49 -14.10 -12.42
CA GLN A 53 -16.13 -14.51 -13.79
C GLN A 53 -16.82 -13.65 -14.84
N ASN A 54 -18.11 -13.33 -14.66
CA ASN A 54 -18.85 -12.47 -15.58
C ASN A 54 -18.33 -11.01 -15.56
N CYS A 55 -17.94 -10.51 -14.39
CA CYS A 55 -17.29 -9.20 -14.28
C CYS A 55 -15.99 -9.14 -15.10
N ASP A 56 -15.14 -10.15 -14.98
CA ASP A 56 -13.85 -10.16 -15.68
C ASP A 56 -14.05 -10.37 -17.19
N TYR A 57 -15.00 -11.22 -17.59
CA TYR A 57 -15.37 -11.40 -19.00
C TYR A 57 -15.87 -10.10 -19.63
N SER A 58 -16.81 -9.42 -18.96
CA SER A 58 -17.36 -8.15 -19.47
C SER A 58 -16.31 -7.03 -19.54
N ALA A 59 -15.38 -6.98 -18.58
CA ALA A 59 -14.26 -6.03 -18.62
C ALA A 59 -13.31 -6.31 -19.79
N GLN A 60 -13.05 -7.59 -20.09
CA GLN A 60 -12.23 -7.99 -21.23
C GLN A 60 -12.89 -7.67 -22.57
N LEU A 61 -14.19 -7.90 -22.72
CA LEU A 61 -14.91 -7.55 -23.94
C LEU A 61 -14.82 -6.05 -24.23
N LYS A 62 -15.12 -5.21 -23.23
CA LYS A 62 -15.02 -3.74 -23.36
C LYS A 62 -13.59 -3.28 -23.69
N LYS A 63 -12.58 -3.96 -23.16
CA LYS A 63 -11.19 -3.67 -23.47
C LYS A 63 -10.88 -3.97 -24.94
N ARG A 64 -11.31 -5.14 -25.43
CA ARG A 64 -11.12 -5.52 -26.84
C ARG A 64 -11.81 -4.55 -27.78
N GLU A 65 -13.06 -4.22 -27.50
CA GLU A 65 -13.84 -3.23 -28.26
C GLU A 65 -13.10 -1.88 -28.34
N CYS A 66 -12.63 -1.36 -27.20
CA CYS A 66 -11.82 -0.14 -27.17
C CYS A 66 -10.51 -0.27 -27.97
N GLU A 67 -9.83 -1.41 -27.89
CA GLU A 67 -8.58 -1.64 -28.63
C GLU A 67 -8.81 -1.71 -30.13
N ASP A 68 -9.92 -2.32 -30.57
CA ASP A 68 -10.32 -2.39 -31.97
C ASP A 68 -10.69 -1.00 -32.50
N ASP A 69 -11.48 -0.22 -31.75
CA ASP A 69 -11.78 1.18 -32.08
C ASP A 69 -10.50 2.03 -32.17
N ALA A 70 -9.56 1.83 -31.24
CA ALA A 70 -8.28 2.53 -31.24
C ALA A 70 -7.43 2.19 -32.48
N ARG A 71 -7.54 0.96 -33.01
CA ARG A 71 -6.86 0.55 -34.25
C ARG A 71 -7.51 1.19 -35.48
N ASP A 72 -8.83 1.24 -35.53
CA ASP A 72 -9.55 1.87 -36.64
C ASP A 72 -9.29 3.38 -36.69
N ASP A 73 -9.30 4.05 -35.53
CA ASP A 73 -8.92 5.46 -35.40
C ASP A 73 -7.45 5.70 -35.81
N ALA A 74 -6.52 4.84 -35.38
CA ALA A 74 -5.12 4.92 -35.75
C ALA A 74 -4.93 4.80 -37.27
N ARG A 75 -5.63 3.86 -37.90
CA ARG A 75 -5.64 3.67 -39.36
C ARG A 75 -6.17 4.89 -40.10
N ALA A 76 -7.28 5.47 -39.62
CA ALA A 76 -7.85 6.68 -40.21
C ALA A 76 -6.88 7.87 -40.14
N LYS A 77 -6.23 8.07 -38.98
CA LYS A 77 -5.22 9.11 -38.75
C LYS A 77 -3.96 8.90 -39.58
N TYR A 78 -3.47 7.67 -39.66
CA TYR A 78 -2.35 7.31 -40.52
C TYR A 78 -2.66 7.61 -42.00
N ASN A 79 -3.84 7.22 -42.49
CA ASN A 79 -4.26 7.50 -43.85
C ASN A 79 -4.36 9.00 -44.13
N GLN A 80 -4.83 9.80 -43.16
CA GLN A 80 -4.83 11.25 -43.26
C GLN A 80 -3.39 11.81 -43.36
N TYR A 81 -2.51 11.38 -42.46
CA TYR A 81 -1.10 11.76 -42.45
C TYR A 81 -0.42 11.46 -43.80
N VAL A 82 -0.62 10.26 -44.35
CA VAL A 82 -0.06 9.89 -45.66
C VAL A 82 -0.57 10.78 -46.78
N ARG A 83 -1.87 11.10 -46.82
CA ARG A 83 -2.45 12.01 -47.83
C ARG A 83 -1.83 13.40 -47.73
N GLU A 84 -1.66 13.93 -46.52
CA GLU A 84 -1.06 15.24 -46.28
C GLU A 84 0.42 15.27 -46.69
N GLN A 85 1.19 14.24 -46.34
CA GLN A 85 2.60 14.13 -46.75
C GLN A 85 2.75 14.06 -48.27
N ARG A 86 1.91 13.28 -48.95
CA ARG A 86 1.91 13.20 -50.42
C ARG A 86 1.55 14.52 -51.08
N ARG A 87 0.56 15.25 -50.54
CA ARG A 87 0.20 16.60 -51.02
C ARG A 87 1.35 17.59 -50.89
N ASN A 88 2.17 17.44 -49.85
CA ASN A 88 3.27 18.34 -49.55
C ASN A 88 4.64 17.84 -50.08
N ASN A 89 4.69 16.77 -50.87
CA ASN A 89 5.93 16.12 -51.33
C ASN A 89 6.92 15.80 -50.19
N ALA A 90 6.40 15.46 -49.01
CA ALA A 90 7.19 15.14 -47.83
C ALA A 90 7.31 13.61 -47.63
N PRO A 91 8.41 13.13 -47.02
CA PRO A 91 8.57 11.70 -46.74
C PRO A 91 7.60 11.22 -45.65
N ILE A 92 7.12 9.98 -45.79
CA ILE A 92 6.31 9.31 -44.76
C ILE A 92 7.26 8.79 -43.68
N LYS A 93 7.19 9.37 -42.48
CA LYS A 93 8.11 9.11 -41.35
C LYS A 93 7.52 8.21 -40.26
N TYR A 94 6.20 8.09 -40.20
CA TYR A 94 5.48 7.35 -39.18
C TYR A 94 4.66 6.24 -39.81
N ASP A 95 4.48 5.13 -39.10
CA ASP A 95 3.56 4.05 -39.44
C ASP A 95 2.27 4.13 -38.61
N GLU A 96 1.33 3.21 -38.86
CA GLU A 96 0.02 3.15 -38.19
C GLU A 96 0.14 3.04 -36.66
N SER A 97 1.14 2.33 -36.15
CA SER A 97 1.32 2.13 -34.71
C SER A 97 1.66 3.43 -33.97
N HIS A 98 2.24 4.42 -34.65
CA HIS A 98 2.49 5.75 -34.08
C HIS A 98 1.19 6.44 -33.65
N PHE A 99 0.07 6.10 -34.31
CA PHE A 99 -1.24 6.68 -34.04
C PHE A 99 -2.08 5.83 -33.07
N LEU A 100 -1.60 4.63 -32.72
CA LEU A 100 -2.32 3.67 -31.91
C LEU A 100 -2.30 4.06 -30.42
N LYS A 101 -3.50 4.18 -29.83
CA LYS A 101 -3.69 4.64 -28.44
C LYS A 101 -4.40 3.61 -27.56
N THR A 102 -3.92 2.36 -27.56
CA THR A 102 -4.49 1.29 -26.71
C THR A 102 -4.28 1.51 -25.21
N TYR A 103 -3.32 2.34 -24.81
CA TYR A 103 -3.08 2.67 -23.40
C TYR A 103 -4.28 3.37 -22.73
N GLN A 104 -5.21 3.93 -23.52
CA GLN A 104 -6.44 4.54 -23.01
C GLN A 104 -7.50 3.49 -22.67
N CYS A 105 -7.32 2.25 -23.12
CA CYS A 105 -8.23 1.13 -22.88
C CYS A 105 -7.96 0.47 -21.53
N SER A 106 -8.18 1.23 -20.45
CA SER A 106 -8.23 0.69 -19.09
C SER A 106 -9.67 0.38 -18.72
N THR A 107 -9.99 -0.89 -18.55
CA THR A 107 -11.27 -1.32 -17.96
C THR A 107 -11.01 -1.90 -16.59
N SER A 108 -11.76 -1.43 -15.59
CA SER A 108 -11.71 -1.98 -14.24
C SER A 108 -12.95 -2.85 -13.98
N SER A 109 -12.72 -4.07 -13.49
CA SER A 109 -13.79 -4.92 -12.95
C SER A 109 -14.00 -4.73 -11.44
N SER A 110 -13.25 -3.83 -10.78
CA SER A 110 -13.24 -3.70 -9.31
C SER A 110 -14.62 -3.37 -8.72
N ALA A 111 -15.34 -2.41 -9.30
CA ALA A 111 -16.68 -2.04 -8.82
C ALA A 111 -17.67 -3.22 -8.94
N CYS A 112 -17.62 -3.96 -10.05
CA CYS A 112 -18.45 -5.14 -10.26
C CYS A 112 -18.11 -6.26 -9.27
N ARG A 113 -16.80 -6.55 -9.08
CA ARG A 113 -16.35 -7.57 -8.12
C ARG A 113 -16.72 -7.21 -6.68
N ASN A 114 -16.66 -5.94 -6.31
CA ASN A 114 -17.11 -5.47 -4.99
C ASN A 114 -18.59 -5.74 -4.76
N GLU A 115 -19.44 -5.49 -5.77
CA GLU A 115 -20.87 -5.80 -5.67
C GLU A 115 -21.14 -7.31 -5.49
N CYS A 116 -20.41 -8.15 -6.24
CA CYS A 116 -20.49 -9.61 -6.08
C CYS A 116 -20.15 -10.03 -4.64
N VAL A 117 -19.10 -9.44 -4.05
CA VAL A 117 -18.67 -9.74 -2.67
C VAL A 117 -19.73 -9.28 -1.67
N GLN A 118 -20.30 -8.08 -1.82
CA GLN A 118 -21.32 -7.59 -0.88
C GLN A 118 -22.60 -8.43 -0.94
N THR A 119 -23.06 -8.77 -2.13
CA THR A 119 -24.23 -9.63 -2.32
C THR A 119 -23.98 -11.03 -1.76
N SER A 120 -22.79 -11.58 -1.98
CA SER A 120 -22.37 -12.86 -1.40
C SER A 120 -22.34 -12.80 0.13
N ASN A 121 -21.76 -11.76 0.71
CA ASN A 121 -21.69 -11.59 2.17
C ASN A 121 -23.09 -11.58 2.79
N ARG A 122 -24.04 -10.91 2.14
CA ARG A 122 -25.44 -10.91 2.57
C ARG A 122 -26.08 -12.30 2.45
N CYS A 123 -25.86 -13.00 1.35
CA CYS A 123 -26.33 -14.37 1.14
C CYS A 123 -25.85 -15.30 2.25
N TRP A 124 -24.55 -15.24 2.57
CA TRP A 124 -23.92 -16.04 3.63
C TRP A 124 -24.57 -15.82 5.01
N GLN A 125 -24.81 -14.56 5.38
CA GLN A 125 -25.47 -14.22 6.66
C GLN A 125 -26.91 -14.75 6.73
N LEU A 126 -27.66 -14.68 5.63
CA LEU A 126 -29.04 -15.20 5.56
C LEU A 126 -29.10 -16.72 5.66
N CYS A 127 -28.10 -17.43 5.14
CA CYS A 127 -27.98 -18.88 5.26
C CYS A 127 -27.53 -19.35 6.66
N GLY A 128 -27.30 -18.44 7.62
CA GLY A 128 -26.76 -18.77 8.94
C GLY A 128 -25.25 -19.05 8.95
N GLY A 129 -24.54 -18.72 7.86
CA GLY A 129 -23.09 -18.71 7.81
C GLY A 129 -22.52 -17.43 8.44
N LYS A 130 -21.23 -17.44 8.74
CA LYS A 130 -20.51 -16.28 9.28
C LYS A 130 -19.54 -15.72 8.24
N VAL A 131 -19.48 -14.39 8.18
CA VAL A 131 -18.54 -13.64 7.35
C VAL A 131 -17.68 -12.79 8.28
N THR A 132 -16.37 -12.96 8.24
CA THR A 132 -15.42 -12.16 9.00
C THR A 132 -14.45 -11.45 8.06
N SER A 133 -14.22 -10.16 8.27
CA SER A 133 -13.23 -9.40 7.50
C SER A 133 -11.87 -9.43 8.18
N LYS A 134 -10.81 -9.61 7.40
CA LYS A 134 -9.41 -9.49 7.85
C LYS A 134 -8.68 -8.53 6.91
N GLN A 135 -7.85 -7.65 7.48
CA GLN A 135 -6.87 -6.92 6.70
C GLN A 135 -5.71 -7.88 6.41
N VAL A 136 -5.47 -8.15 5.14
CA VAL A 136 -4.39 -9.03 4.68
C VAL A 136 -3.44 -8.17 3.87
N CYS A 137 -2.17 -8.16 4.25
CA CYS A 137 -1.16 -7.50 3.45
C CYS A 137 -0.93 -8.31 2.16
N THR A 138 -1.06 -7.66 1.01
CA THR A 138 -0.91 -8.28 -0.32
C THR A 138 0.33 -7.79 -1.06
N ALA A 139 0.96 -6.69 -0.61
CA ALA A 139 2.25 -6.23 -1.14
C ALA A 139 3.07 -5.47 -0.08
N PHE A 140 4.40 -5.56 -0.18
CA PHE A 140 5.37 -4.87 0.70
C PHE A 140 5.24 -5.18 2.21
N CYS A 141 4.80 -6.40 2.53
CA CYS A 141 4.53 -6.88 3.90
C CYS A 141 5.78 -7.09 4.75
N ASP A 142 6.93 -7.14 4.09
CA ASP A 142 8.27 -7.22 4.66
C ASP A 142 8.78 -5.86 5.15
N LYS A 143 8.18 -4.76 4.70
CA LYS A 143 8.60 -3.42 5.13
C LYS A 143 7.98 -3.09 6.49
N PRO A 144 8.78 -2.57 7.43
CA PRO A 144 8.25 -2.13 8.71
C PRO A 144 7.18 -1.06 8.49
N ASP A 145 5.94 -1.36 8.91
CA ASP A 145 4.84 -0.41 8.97
C ASP A 145 5.23 0.82 9.80
N SER A 146 5.70 1.88 9.13
CA SER A 146 6.04 3.14 9.77
C SER A 146 4.79 3.86 10.30
N ALA A 147 3.62 3.58 9.72
CA ALA A 147 2.32 4.08 10.18
C ALA A 147 1.82 3.35 11.45
N ALA A 148 2.02 2.03 11.57
CA ALA A 148 1.67 1.31 12.80
C ALA A 148 2.64 1.64 13.95
N ARG A 149 3.94 1.85 13.65
CA ARG A 149 4.94 2.27 14.64
C ARG A 149 4.73 3.69 15.17
N ALA A 150 4.32 4.63 14.31
CA ALA A 150 3.99 6.00 14.74
C ALA A 150 2.75 6.09 15.66
N SER A 151 1.90 5.05 15.64
CA SER A 151 0.69 4.93 16.48
C SER A 151 0.91 4.12 17.76
N SER A 152 2.06 3.48 17.93
CA SER A 152 2.29 2.55 19.04
C SER A 152 3.02 3.24 20.18
N ASN A 153 2.32 3.51 21.29
CA ASN A 153 2.90 3.90 22.58
C ASN A 153 3.74 2.76 23.21
N THR A 154 4.57 2.07 22.43
CA THR A 154 5.46 1.02 22.94
C THR A 154 6.75 1.67 23.39
N TYR A 155 6.84 1.91 24.69
CA TYR A 155 8.06 2.32 25.35
C TYR A 155 8.84 1.07 25.75
N PRO A 156 10.19 1.12 25.80
CA PRO A 156 10.96 0.12 26.51
C PRO A 156 10.39 -0.10 27.92
N ASP A 157 10.31 -1.37 28.33
CA ASP A 157 9.77 -1.74 29.63
C ASP A 157 10.55 -1.05 30.76
N GLY A 158 9.86 -0.73 31.85
CA GLY A 158 10.49 -0.11 33.03
C GLY A 158 10.77 1.39 32.93
N LEU A 159 10.53 2.05 31.78
CA LEU A 159 10.78 3.49 31.67
C LEU A 159 9.85 4.33 32.55
N SER A 160 10.47 5.23 33.30
CA SER A 160 9.80 6.31 34.05
C SER A 160 9.16 7.34 33.11
N ALA A 161 8.38 8.29 33.65
CA ALA A 161 7.75 9.35 32.84
C ALA A 161 8.77 10.18 32.06
N SER A 162 9.93 10.48 32.65
CA SER A 162 11.03 11.20 31.97
C SER A 162 11.70 10.33 30.91
N GLY A 163 11.85 9.02 31.15
CA GLY A 163 12.34 8.06 30.17
C GLY A 163 11.43 7.98 28.93
N LYS A 164 10.11 8.00 29.13
CA LYS A 164 9.13 8.03 28.03
C LYS A 164 9.22 9.31 27.20
N GLU A 165 9.41 10.46 27.84
CA GLU A 165 9.65 11.73 27.13
C GLU A 165 10.95 11.69 26.32
N ALA A 166 12.03 11.18 26.91
CA ALA A 166 13.31 11.01 26.24
C ALA A 166 13.21 10.04 25.06
N PHE A 167 12.46 8.95 25.20
CA PHE A 167 12.19 8.01 24.11
C PHE A 167 11.42 8.68 22.96
N GLY A 168 10.44 9.53 23.30
CA GLY A 168 9.74 10.35 22.30
C GLY A 168 10.66 11.32 21.52
N LYS A 169 11.74 11.82 22.16
CA LYS A 169 12.78 12.61 21.48
C LYS A 169 13.67 11.74 20.60
N TYR A 170 14.05 10.56 21.08
CA TYR A 170 14.79 9.55 20.31
C TYR A 170 14.06 9.19 19.00
N LEU A 171 12.76 8.89 19.06
CA LEU A 171 11.97 8.54 17.87
C LEU A 171 11.96 9.64 16.80
N LYS A 172 12.04 10.92 17.22
CA LYS A 172 12.06 12.08 16.32
C LYS A 172 13.46 12.46 15.84
N ALA A 173 14.51 11.88 16.41
CA ALA A 173 15.89 12.23 16.08
C ALA A 173 16.30 11.66 14.72
N ALA A 174 17.13 12.43 14.00
CA ALA A 174 17.64 12.09 12.67
C ALA A 174 19.04 11.45 12.72
N GLY A 175 19.45 10.83 11.61
CA GLY A 175 20.72 10.12 11.48
C GLY A 175 20.75 8.79 12.23
N HIS A 176 21.90 8.11 12.23
CA HIS A 176 22.01 6.86 12.97
C HIS A 176 21.88 7.08 14.47
N LYS A 177 21.04 6.27 15.10
CA LYS A 177 20.64 6.42 16.51
C LYS A 177 20.42 5.06 17.17
N ALA A 178 20.65 5.02 18.48
CA ALA A 178 20.33 3.84 19.28
C ALA A 178 19.88 4.25 20.67
N TRP A 179 19.14 3.34 21.30
CA TRP A 179 18.62 3.40 22.65
C TRP A 179 19.04 2.15 23.41
N ALA A 180 19.61 2.36 24.59
CA ALA A 180 19.92 1.33 25.56
C ALA A 180 19.20 1.62 26.88
N SER A 181 18.79 0.57 27.58
CA SER A 181 18.24 0.69 28.93
C SER A 181 18.53 -0.53 29.79
N ALA A 182 18.55 -0.30 31.08
CA ALA A 182 18.65 -1.30 32.14
C ALA A 182 17.27 -1.69 32.68
N ALA A 183 17.19 -2.76 33.48
CA ALA A 183 15.93 -3.25 34.04
C ALA A 183 15.35 -2.31 35.11
N ASP A 184 16.19 -1.50 35.74
CA ASP A 184 15.81 -0.49 36.75
C ASP A 184 15.16 0.77 36.13
N GLY A 185 15.13 0.87 34.81
CA GLY A 185 14.61 2.01 34.06
C GLY A 185 15.64 3.10 33.73
N SER A 186 16.91 2.91 34.10
CA SER A 186 18.04 3.72 33.63
C SER A 186 18.20 3.54 32.12
N TYR A 187 18.61 4.60 31.43
CA TYR A 187 18.66 4.59 29.97
C TYR A 187 19.75 5.52 29.42
N GLY A 188 20.17 5.23 28.19
CA GLY A 188 21.09 6.04 27.42
C GLY A 188 20.75 5.99 25.94
N TRP A 189 20.83 7.14 25.26
CA TRP A 189 20.59 7.19 23.81
C TRP A 189 21.46 8.23 23.12
N ARG A 190 21.75 7.98 21.84
CA ARG A 190 22.51 8.88 20.96
C ARG A 190 21.90 8.88 19.57
N SER A 191 22.06 10.00 18.85
CA SER A 191 21.57 10.18 17.48
C SER A 191 22.58 11.00 16.65
N GLY A 192 22.36 11.09 15.33
CA GLY A 192 23.25 11.81 14.42
C GLY A 192 24.64 11.16 14.26
N ARG A 193 24.77 9.87 14.56
CA ARG A 193 26.05 9.14 14.49
C ARG A 193 26.38 8.74 13.06
N SER A 194 27.65 8.42 12.83
CA SER A 194 28.17 8.09 11.49
C SER A 194 27.77 6.69 11.01
N SER A 195 27.36 5.80 11.93
CA SER A 195 26.86 4.46 11.62
C SER A 195 25.95 3.92 12.73
N ALA A 196 25.20 2.86 12.44
CA ALA A 196 24.36 2.17 13.42
C ALA A 196 25.19 1.58 14.58
N ALA A 197 26.32 0.95 14.27
CA ALA A 197 27.22 0.37 15.27
C ALA A 197 27.84 1.42 16.21
N ASP A 198 28.18 2.59 15.68
CA ASP A 198 28.67 3.72 16.49
C ASP A 198 27.55 4.29 17.37
N ALA A 199 26.30 4.34 16.86
CA ALA A 199 25.15 4.74 17.65
C ALA A 199 24.85 3.79 18.81
N GLU A 200 24.86 2.49 18.53
CA GLU A 200 24.68 1.43 19.51
C GLU A 200 25.71 1.53 20.64
N LYS A 201 27.00 1.53 20.29
CA LYS A 201 28.08 1.63 21.27
C LYS A 201 27.96 2.88 22.13
N ALA A 202 27.61 4.02 21.52
CA ALA A 202 27.49 5.28 22.23
C ALA A 202 26.22 5.37 23.11
N ALA A 203 25.15 4.66 22.75
CA ALA A 203 23.94 4.55 23.56
C ALA A 203 24.15 3.66 24.77
N LEU A 204 24.80 2.50 24.60
CA LEU A 204 25.21 1.62 25.69
C LEU A 204 26.10 2.34 26.70
N ALA A 205 27.18 2.98 26.23
CA ALA A 205 28.07 3.73 27.11
C ALA A 205 27.35 4.83 27.90
N ALA A 206 26.35 5.50 27.29
CA ALA A 206 25.57 6.52 27.96
C ALA A 206 24.60 5.95 29.02
N CYS A 207 24.14 4.71 28.85
CA CYS A 207 23.33 4.02 29.84
C CYS A 207 24.21 3.55 31.01
N GLU A 208 25.39 3.03 30.69
CA GLU A 208 26.38 2.50 31.65
C GLU A 208 26.93 3.57 32.62
N GLU A 209 26.73 4.86 32.34
CA GLU A 209 27.00 5.95 33.28
C GLU A 209 26.09 5.91 34.53
N HIS A 210 24.97 5.18 34.46
CA HIS A 210 23.92 5.19 35.48
C HIS A 210 23.48 3.80 35.97
N ALA A 211 23.73 2.74 35.20
CA ALA A 211 23.38 1.36 35.56
C ALA A 211 24.36 0.34 34.98
N ASP A 212 24.52 -0.80 35.64
CA ASP A 212 25.49 -1.84 35.27
C ASP A 212 24.90 -2.92 34.33
N ASP A 213 23.58 -2.99 34.17
CA ASP A 213 22.83 -4.01 33.40
C ASP A 213 22.23 -3.46 32.09
N CYS A 214 22.91 -2.49 31.47
CA CYS A 214 22.46 -1.87 30.25
C CYS A 214 22.52 -2.81 29.03
N ARG A 215 21.45 -2.83 28.25
CA ARG A 215 21.40 -3.50 26.94
C ARG A 215 20.80 -2.61 25.88
N THR A 216 21.22 -2.80 24.64
CA THR A 216 20.62 -2.13 23.49
C THR A 216 19.20 -2.67 23.30
N ILE A 217 18.23 -1.76 23.18
CA ILE A 217 16.82 -2.13 22.96
C ILE A 217 16.38 -1.73 21.55
N VAL A 218 16.87 -0.60 21.03
CA VAL A 218 16.42 -0.08 19.73
C VAL A 218 17.58 0.53 18.95
N ILE A 219 17.76 0.16 17.68
CA ILE A 219 18.72 0.74 16.74
C ILE A 219 17.96 1.24 15.51
N ASN A 220 18.11 2.51 15.14
CA ASN A 220 17.42 3.14 14.00
C ASN A 220 15.91 2.81 13.92
N ASP A 221 15.21 2.88 15.05
CA ASP A 221 13.78 2.57 15.18
C ASP A 221 13.41 1.07 15.03
N GLU A 222 14.40 0.17 15.01
CA GLU A 222 14.25 -1.29 15.03
C GLU A 222 14.57 -1.86 16.40
N TRP A 223 13.67 -2.68 16.96
CA TRP A 223 13.88 -3.34 18.25
C TRP A 223 14.91 -4.46 18.09
N VAL A 224 15.83 -4.55 19.04
CA VAL A 224 16.85 -5.59 19.14
C VAL A 224 16.38 -6.60 20.18
N ASP A 225 16.32 -7.88 19.80
CA ASP A 225 15.92 -9.00 20.66
C ASP A 225 17.02 -9.37 21.67
#